data_AF-A0A3P6RNX3-F1
#
_entry.id   AF-A0A3P6RNX3-F1
#
_cell.length_a   1.000
_cell.length_b   1.000
_cell.length_c   1.000
_cell.angle_alpha   90.00
_cell.angle_beta   90.00
_cell.angle_gamma   90.00
#
_symmetry.space_group_name_H-M   'P 1'
#
loop_
_entity.id
_entity.type
_entity.pdbx_description
1 polymer ?
#
loop_
_entity_poly.entity_id
_entity_poly.type
_entity_poly.pdbx_seq_one_letter_code
_entity_poly.pdbx_strand_id
1 'polypeptide(L)' 'MAGCDRIFIGLRGETRDRFGWLDGSAVDFQNFYPGYPMGLHYCTYISGDNMYWYTASCRTRGCAVCKK' A
#
# COMPACT_ATOMS: atom_id res chain seq x y z
N MET A 1 5.82 19.63 -0.32
CA MET A 1 6.06 18.17 -0.30
C MET A 1 6.19 17.65 -1.73
N ALA A 2 7.07 18.26 -2.54
CA ALA A 2 7.32 17.79 -3.90
C ALA A 2 8.43 16.73 -3.84
N GLY A 3 8.14 15.48 -4.24
CA GLY A 3 9.20 14.47 -4.39
C GLY A 3 8.80 12.99 -4.29
N CYS A 4 7.57 12.65 -3.88
CA CYS A 4 7.18 11.25 -3.67
C CYS A 4 5.79 10.94 -4.23
N ASP A 5 5.72 10.51 -5.50
CA ASP A 5 4.45 10.10 -6.14
C ASP A 5 3.90 8.80 -5.53
N ARG A 6 4.78 8.00 -4.90
CA ARG A 6 4.44 6.75 -4.21
C ARG A 6 4.99 6.74 -2.80
N ILE A 7 4.11 6.64 -1.82
CA ILE A 7 4.44 6.55 -0.41
C ILE A 7 4.02 5.17 0.10
N PHE A 8 4.98 4.27 0.27
CA PHE A 8 4.74 2.93 0.81
C PHE A 8 4.28 3.01 2.26
N ILE A 9 3.29 2.17 2.57
CA ILE A 9 2.75 1.97 3.90
C ILE A 9 2.99 0.52 4.35
N GLY A 10 2.80 0.26 5.63
CA GLY A 10 3.02 -1.06 6.22
C GLY A 10 1.99 -2.13 5.84
N LEU A 11 1.08 -1.90 4.88
CA LEU A 11 0.12 -2.92 4.45
C LEU A 11 0.77 -3.79 3.37
N ARG A 12 0.75 -5.11 3.56
CA ARG A 12 1.28 -6.07 2.61
C ARG A 12 0.28 -7.21 2.35
N GLY A 13 0.12 -7.58 1.09
CA GLY A 13 -0.65 -8.73 0.66
C GLY A 13 0.15 -10.03 0.70
N GLU A 14 -0.53 -11.13 0.97
CA GLU A 14 -0.07 -12.50 0.69
C GLU A 14 -0.76 -13.06 -0.55
N THR A 15 -2.03 -12.73 -0.74
CA THR A 15 -2.83 -13.03 -1.93
C THR A 15 -3.65 -11.80 -2.32
N ARG A 16 -4.44 -11.89 -3.39
CA ARG A 16 -5.32 -10.80 -3.83
C ARG A 16 -6.32 -10.37 -2.75
N ASP A 17 -6.77 -11.30 -1.91
CA ASP A 17 -7.83 -11.05 -0.93
C ASP A 17 -7.33 -11.05 0.52
N ARG A 18 -6.02 -11.27 0.73
CA ARG A 18 -5.42 -11.36 2.06
C ARG A 18 -4.30 -10.34 2.23
N PHE A 19 -4.60 -9.29 2.99
CA PHE A 19 -3.66 -8.24 3.39
C PHE A 19 -3.51 -8.19 4.90
N GLY A 20 -2.33 -7.78 5.37
CA GLY A 20 -2.01 -7.59 6.77
C GLY A 20 -1.06 -6.41 6.98
N TRP A 21 -1.18 -5.75 8.12
CA TRP A 21 -0.20 -4.76 8.56
C TRP A 21 1.06 -5.43 9.09
N LEU A 22 2.22 -4.87 8.78
CA LEU A 22 3.52 -5.40 9.25
C LEU A 22 3.68 -5.36 10.78
N ASP A 23 2.92 -4.53 11.48
CA ASP A 23 2.92 -4.45 12.95
C ASP A 23 1.97 -5.47 13.61
N GLY A 24 1.25 -6.26 12.82
CA GLY A 24 0.29 -7.27 13.30
C GLY A 24 -1.06 -6.71 13.73
N SER A 25 -1.33 -5.41 13.56
CA SER A 25 -2.65 -4.85 13.80
C SER A 25 -3.70 -5.38 12.82
N ALA A 26 -4.97 -5.36 13.25
CA ALA A 26 -6.08 -5.81 12.41
C ALA A 26 -6.28 -4.88 11.20
N VAL A 27 -6.64 -5.44 10.05
CA VAL A 27 -7.02 -4.66 8.86
C VAL A 27 -8.52 -4.35 8.94
N ASP A 28 -8.86 -3.25 9.62
CA ASP A 28 -10.23 -2.76 9.81
C ASP A 28 -10.63 -1.66 8.83
N PHE A 29 -9.65 -1.06 8.14
CA PHE A 29 -9.85 -0.03 7.13
C PHE A 29 -9.02 -0.30 5.88
N GLN A 30 -9.65 -0.12 4.72
CA GLN A 30 -8.99 -0.20 3.42
C GLN A 30 -9.47 0.92 2.50
N ASN A 31 -8.53 1.60 1.85
CA ASN A 31 -8.82 2.67 0.88
C ASN A 31 -8.19 2.42 -0.49
N PHE A 32 -8.31 1.19 -1.00
CA PHE A 32 -7.85 0.85 -2.34
C PHE A 32 -8.59 1.67 -3.39
N TYR A 33 -7.89 2.08 -4.43
CA TYR A 33 -8.53 2.62 -5.62
C TYR A 33 -9.48 1.57 -6.21
N PRO A 34 -10.68 1.93 -6.69
CA PRO A 34 -11.62 0.98 -7.27
C PRO A 34 -10.96 0.05 -8.31
N GLY A 35 -11.11 -1.26 -8.11
CA GLY A 35 -10.47 -2.29 -8.96
C GLY A 35 -9.11 -2.79 -8.46
N TYR A 36 -8.55 -2.21 -7.40
CA TYR A 36 -7.39 -2.74 -6.68
C TYR A 36 -7.83 -3.50 -5.42
N PRO A 37 -7.01 -4.45 -4.94
CA PRO A 37 -5.76 -4.96 -5.56
C PRO A 37 -6.02 -5.85 -6.79
N MET A 38 -5.15 -5.75 -7.81
CA MET A 38 -5.25 -6.55 -9.05
C MET A 38 -4.72 -8.00 -8.93
N GLY A 39 -4.09 -8.35 -7.79
CA GLY A 39 -3.51 -9.69 -7.56
C GLY A 39 -2.17 -9.97 -8.26
N LEU A 40 -1.52 -8.95 -8.85
CA LEU A 40 -0.19 -9.08 -9.49
C LEU A 40 0.96 -8.76 -8.53
N HIS A 41 0.70 -7.88 -7.57
CA HIS A 41 1.66 -7.32 -6.65
C HIS A 41 1.01 -7.07 -5.29
N TYR A 42 1.86 -6.98 -4.26
CA TYR A 42 1.40 -7.09 -2.87
C TYR A 42 2.01 -6.07 -1.90
N CYS A 43 2.85 -5.14 -2.33
CA CYS A 43 3.25 -4.02 -1.47
C CYS A 43 2.36 -2.81 -1.75
N THR A 44 1.79 -2.24 -0.70
CA THR A 44 0.80 -1.17 -0.79
C THR A 44 1.46 0.20 -0.67
N TYR A 45 1.05 1.14 -1.51
CA TYR A 45 1.44 2.54 -1.42
C TYR A 45 0.24 3.46 -1.56
N ILE A 46 0.34 4.64 -0.96
CA ILE A 46 -0.58 5.76 -1.15
C ILE A 46 -0.08 6.59 -2.34
N SER A 47 -0.99 6.90 -3.27
CA SER A 47 -0.72 7.87 -4.32
C SER A 47 -0.85 9.30 -3.78
N GLY A 48 0.16 10.14 -4.02
CA GLY A 48 0.12 11.55 -3.63
C GLY A 48 -0.96 12.36 -4.35
N ASP A 49 -1.46 11.88 -5.49
CA ASP A 49 -2.42 12.61 -6.32
C ASP A 49 -3.86 12.54 -5.78
N ASN A 50 -4.25 11.39 -5.25
CA ASN A 50 -5.64 11.10 -4.90
C ASN A 50 -5.83 10.40 -3.55
N MET A 51 -4.73 10.13 -2.84
CA MET A 51 -4.72 9.49 -1.52
C MET A 51 -5.29 8.07 -1.46
N TYR A 52 -5.62 7.46 -2.61
CA TYR A 52 -6.00 6.05 -2.70
C TYR A 52 -4.79 5.14 -2.63
N TRP A 53 -5.06 3.89 -2.26
CA TRP A 53 -4.05 2.86 -2.14
C TRP A 53 -4.00 2.02 -3.42
N TYR A 54 -2.78 1.67 -3.78
CA TYR A 54 -2.46 0.84 -4.94
C TYR A 54 -1.47 -0.23 -4.54
N THR A 55 -1.34 -1.28 -5.36
CA THR A 55 -0.29 -2.29 -5.17
C THR A 55 0.81 -2.16 -6.22
N ALA A 56 2.05 -2.34 -5.79
CA ALA A 56 3.23 -2.39 -6.64
C ALA A 56 4.17 -3.52 -6.20
N SER A 57 5.09 -3.90 -7.10
CA SER A 57 6.17 -4.82 -6.74
C SER A 57 6.90 -4.30 -5.50
N CYS A 58 7.14 -5.17 -4.53
CA CYS A 58 7.87 -4.83 -3.31
C CYS A 58 9.34 -4.43 -3.56
N ARG A 59 9.84 -4.59 -4.80
CA ARG A 59 11.17 -4.14 -5.22
C ARG A 59 11.16 -2.72 -5.80
N THR A 60 9.98 -2.13 -5.97
CA THR A 60 9.82 -0.77 -6.49
C THR A 60 10.37 0.24 -5.48
N ARG A 61 11.20 1.17 -5.95
CA ARG A 61 11.70 2.27 -5.12
C ARG A 61 10.60 3.33 -4.94
N GLY A 62 10.53 3.92 -3.75
CA GLY A 62 9.62 5.00 -3.42
C GLY A 62 9.89 5.49 -2.00
N CYS A 63 9.11 6.46 -1.56
CA CYS A 63 9.18 6.95 -0.20
C CYS A 63 8.38 6.04 0.72
N ALA A 64 8.55 6.17 2.03
CA ALA A 64 7.79 5.41 3.00
C ALA A 64 7.38 6.30 4.17
N VAL A 65 6.23 5.98 4.77
CA VAL A 65 5.80 6.56 6.03
C VAL A 65 5.73 5.46 7.09
N CYS A 66 6.23 5.75 8.28
CA CYS A 66 6.29 4.81 9.40
C CYS A 66 5.52 5.36 10.61
N LYS A 67 4.99 4.44 11.42
CA LYS A 67 4.34 4.71 12.71
C LYS A 67 5.18 4.10 13.83
N LYS A 68 5.15 4.70 15.02
CA LYS A 68 5.71 4.16 16.26
C LYS A 68 4.59 3.85 17.24
#